data_AF-A0A0F3QJI0-F1
#
_entry.id   AF-A0A0F3QJI0-F1
#
_cell.length_a   1.000
_cell.length_b   1.000
_cell.length_c   1.000
_cell.angle_alpha   90.00
_cell.angle_beta   90.00
_cell.angle_gamma   90.00
#
_symmetry.space_group_name_H-M   'P 1'
#
loop_
_entity.id
_entity.type
_entity.pdbx_description
1 polymer ?
#
loop_
_entity_poly.entity_id
_entity_poly.type
_entity_poly.pdbx_seq_one_letter_code
_entity_poly.pdbx_strand_id
1 'polypeptide(L)'
;MKNNPILNFIFEVCKPFKWLILGQFTVAIIWAIDMSLRPYILKLMLDKIPLLNAENIVSELSGLMIFYLGMSLVIIIMWRFLDYIGIKLYSPMQRYIADILMEKMMQHSQNLFQNHFAGNLANKVKDVMGNIPDLIYVVINQFFCAFIAIVIAIFTVSTISYKFAFLLGIWVIIFTIGAICFAKRAKELSKKSSEIRSKLVGYIVDILSNIISVHLFASKKIESKRLSGQLNEYVKASQKRDWWFLYMFAFQGVLFVIYQIIGFILLISGFKQGVVTTGDFALLITLNISIIDILWSLSRDILKFSRAVGETRQGLDIALTPLEIIDKPNAKNLIIKKGEIIFNKVKFQYKNTTPLFQNKSLVIKPGGKVGLVGYSGSGKTTFVNLILRMYDIAEGKIVIDDQDIKEITQESLRNNIGVIPQEASLFHRSLMENIRYGRPDASDAEVIEAAKKAYAHEFIEKLPLGYESLVGCKKRK
;
A
#
# COMPACT_ATOMS: atom_id res chain seq x y z
N MET A 1 9.44 -2.67 22.38
CA MET A 1 8.80 -1.89 21.29
C MET A 1 9.79 -1.14 20.39
N LYS A 2 11.11 -1.42 20.44
CA LYS A 2 12.04 -1.08 19.35
C LYS A 2 12.01 -2.22 18.32
N ASN A 3 11.94 -1.87 17.04
CA ASN A 3 12.12 -2.72 15.84
C ASN A 3 10.88 -3.39 15.23
N ASN A 4 9.80 -2.63 14.99
CA ASN A 4 8.94 -2.93 13.85
C ASN A 4 8.91 -1.71 12.90
N PRO A 5 9.68 -1.72 11.80
CA PRO A 5 9.86 -0.55 10.92
C PRO A 5 8.53 -0.07 10.31
N ILE A 6 7.57 -0.97 10.12
CA ILE A 6 6.23 -0.65 9.60
C ILE A 6 5.47 0.26 10.57
N LEU A 7 5.45 -0.10 11.87
CA LEU A 7 4.74 0.67 12.88
C LEU A 7 5.33 2.07 13.01
N ASN A 8 6.66 2.17 13.01
CA ASN A 8 7.34 3.47 13.07
C ASN A 8 6.97 4.36 11.87
N PHE A 9 6.97 3.80 10.66
CA PHE A 9 6.58 4.53 9.46
C PHE A 9 5.11 4.95 9.49
N ILE A 10 4.19 4.07 9.91
CA ILE A 10 2.77 4.41 10.09
C ILE A 10 2.61 5.56 11.09
N PHE A 11 3.31 5.53 12.23
CA PHE A 11 3.28 6.62 13.20
C PHE A 11 3.80 7.94 12.62
N GLU A 12 4.88 7.90 11.84
CA GLU A 12 5.43 9.08 11.16
C GLU A 12 4.41 9.70 10.19
N VAL A 13 3.74 8.87 9.38
CA VAL A 13 2.73 9.28 8.42
C VAL A 13 1.45 9.79 9.09
N CYS A 14 1.09 9.29 10.27
CA CYS A 14 -0.11 9.71 11.00
C CYS A 14 0.05 11.06 11.71
N LYS A 15 1.28 11.50 12.04
CA LYS A 15 1.53 12.73 12.82
C LYS A 15 0.86 13.98 12.27
N PRO A 16 0.93 14.30 10.96
CA PRO A 16 0.29 15.49 10.40
C PRO A 16 -1.24 15.45 10.50
N PHE A 17 -1.82 14.26 10.55
CA PHE A 17 -3.27 14.03 10.52
C PHE A 17 -3.88 13.64 11.87
N LYS A 18 -3.13 13.79 12.96
CA LYS A 18 -3.51 13.31 14.31
C LYS A 18 -4.92 13.75 14.76
N TRP A 19 -5.35 14.96 14.43
CA TRP A 19 -6.66 15.49 14.83
C TRP A 19 -7.82 14.87 14.03
N LEU A 20 -7.60 14.59 12.74
CA LEU A 20 -8.59 13.89 11.90
C LEU A 20 -8.74 12.44 12.33
N ILE A 21 -7.63 11.78 12.66
CA ILE A 21 -7.61 10.43 13.22
C ILE A 21 -8.34 10.41 14.57
N LEU A 22 -8.10 11.38 15.44
CA LEU A 22 -8.85 11.52 16.71
C LEU A 22 -10.35 11.69 16.46
N GLY A 23 -10.73 12.51 15.49
CA GLY A 23 -12.13 12.65 15.06
C GLY A 23 -12.75 11.31 14.64
N GLN A 24 -12.01 10.48 13.92
CA GLN A 24 -12.46 9.14 13.52
C GLN A 24 -12.74 8.23 14.73
N PHE A 25 -11.87 8.26 15.75
CA PHE A 25 -12.10 7.55 17.01
C PHE A 25 -13.38 8.03 17.71
N THR A 26 -13.63 9.35 17.75
CA THR A 26 -14.85 9.88 18.38
C THR A 26 -16.12 9.43 17.68
N VAL A 27 -16.13 9.41 16.34
CA VAL A 27 -17.28 8.91 15.56
C VAL A 27 -17.52 7.42 15.82
N ALA A 28 -16.45 6.62 15.87
CA ALA A 28 -16.56 5.19 16.18
C ALA A 28 -17.19 4.94 17.56
N ILE A 29 -16.84 5.75 18.58
CA ILE A 29 -17.44 5.66 19.91
C ILE A 29 -18.93 6.02 19.88
N ILE A 30 -19.30 7.11 19.21
CA ILE A 30 -20.70 7.55 19.12
C ILE A 30 -21.56 6.49 18.43
N TRP A 31 -21.06 5.90 17.35
CA TRP A 31 -21.74 4.81 16.65
C TRP A 31 -21.92 3.57 17.54
N ALA A 32 -20.87 3.18 18.28
CA ALA A 32 -20.94 2.04 19.19
C ALA A 32 -21.96 2.25 20.33
N ILE A 33 -22.09 3.49 20.83
CA ILE A 33 -23.11 3.86 21.81
C ILE A 33 -24.51 3.75 21.20
N ASP A 34 -24.73 4.34 20.02
CA ASP A 34 -26.04 4.33 19.35
C ASP A 34 -26.53 2.91 19.07
N MET A 35 -25.64 2.02 18.64
CA MET A 35 -25.95 0.61 18.37
C MET A 35 -26.63 -0.09 19.55
N SER A 36 -26.27 0.25 20.79
CA SER A 36 -26.89 -0.34 21.99
C SER A 36 -28.01 0.53 22.57
N LEU A 37 -27.85 1.85 22.54
CA LEU A 37 -28.81 2.79 23.11
C LEU A 37 -30.14 2.78 22.34
N ARG A 38 -30.10 2.65 21.01
CA ARG A 38 -31.30 2.68 20.17
C ARG A 38 -32.22 1.46 20.38
N PRO A 39 -31.72 0.22 20.39
CA PRO A 39 -32.50 -0.93 20.84
C PRO A 39 -33.02 -0.80 22.27
N TYR A 40 -32.26 -0.15 23.17
CA TYR A 40 -32.69 0.05 24.55
C TYR A 40 -33.87 1.03 24.66
N ILE A 41 -33.87 2.11 23.87
CA ILE A 41 -35.02 3.02 23.78
C ILE A 41 -36.24 2.27 23.22
N LEU A 42 -36.05 1.43 22.21
CA LEU A 42 -37.12 0.59 21.65
C LEU A 42 -37.70 -0.35 22.72
N LYS A 43 -36.85 -0.95 23.55
CA LYS A 43 -37.30 -1.73 24.73
C LYS A 43 -38.18 -0.87 25.64
N LEU A 44 -37.72 0.31 26.06
CA LEU A 44 -38.49 1.19 26.96
C LEU A 44 -39.86 1.55 26.40
N MET A 45 -39.95 1.76 25.08
CA MET A 45 -41.23 2.01 24.42
C MET A 45 -42.14 0.77 24.46
N LEU A 46 -41.60 -0.40 24.13
CA LEU A 46 -42.36 -1.66 24.14
C LEU A 46 -42.81 -2.09 25.54
N ASP A 47 -42.06 -1.75 26.58
CA ASP A 47 -42.44 -2.02 27.97
C ASP A 47 -43.54 -1.09 28.47
N LYS A 48 -43.57 0.16 27.96
CA LYS A 48 -44.59 1.15 28.33
C LYS A 48 -45.93 0.95 27.63
N ILE A 49 -45.94 0.52 26.37
CA ILE A 49 -47.17 0.40 25.55
C ILE A 49 -48.30 -0.38 26.25
N PRO A 50 -48.06 -1.55 26.88
CA PRO A 50 -49.12 -2.32 27.55
C PRO A 50 -49.74 -1.62 28.77
N LEU A 51 -49.09 -0.60 29.32
CA LEU A 51 -49.50 0.09 30.56
C LEU A 51 -50.26 1.40 30.29
N LEU A 52 -50.34 1.85 29.03
CA LEU A 52 -50.88 3.16 28.66
C LEU A 52 -52.31 3.06 28.11
N ASN A 53 -53.19 3.95 28.58
CA ASN A 53 -54.51 4.16 27.98
C ASN A 53 -54.40 4.90 26.64
N ALA A 54 -55.28 4.58 25.68
CA ALA A 54 -55.24 5.10 24.31
C ALA A 54 -55.11 6.62 24.20
N GLU A 55 -55.69 7.37 25.14
CA GLU A 55 -55.67 8.84 25.17
C GLU A 55 -54.30 9.42 25.58
N ASN A 56 -53.51 8.72 26.39
CA ASN A 56 -52.22 9.19 26.93
C ASN A 56 -51.00 8.62 26.19
N ILE A 57 -51.20 7.73 25.21
CA ILE A 57 -50.10 7.06 24.48
C ILE A 57 -49.17 8.08 23.82
N VAL A 58 -49.75 9.10 23.17
CA VAL A 58 -48.97 10.09 22.41
C VAL A 58 -48.13 10.96 23.35
N SER A 59 -48.70 11.46 24.45
CA SER A 59 -47.98 12.31 25.39
C SER A 59 -46.82 11.57 26.08
N GLU A 60 -47.02 10.31 26.46
CA GLU A 60 -46.02 9.50 27.17
C GLU A 60 -44.89 8.95 26.28
N LEU A 61 -45.18 8.63 25.01
CA LEU A 61 -44.19 8.07 24.08
C LEU A 61 -43.51 9.13 23.22
N SER A 62 -44.11 10.31 23.03
CA SER A 62 -43.55 11.37 22.17
C SER A 62 -42.11 11.74 22.55
N GLY A 63 -41.79 11.86 23.84
CA GLY A 63 -40.43 12.14 24.30
C GLY A 63 -39.41 11.08 23.89
N LEU A 64 -39.74 9.80 24.04
CA LEU A 64 -38.88 8.67 23.63
C LEU A 64 -38.74 8.60 22.10
N MET A 65 -39.83 8.84 21.36
CA MET A 65 -39.81 8.88 19.89
C MET A 65 -38.96 10.04 19.37
N ILE A 66 -39.11 11.25 19.93
CA ILE A 66 -38.30 12.42 19.56
C ILE A 66 -36.82 12.15 19.83
N PHE A 67 -36.51 11.53 20.97
CA PHE A 67 -35.13 11.15 21.30
C PHE A 67 -34.56 10.10 20.32
N TYR A 68 -35.35 9.07 19.98
CA TYR A 68 -34.97 8.05 18.99
C TYR A 68 -34.70 8.66 17.59
N LEU A 69 -35.58 9.56 17.15
CA LEU A 69 -35.41 10.26 15.87
C LEU A 69 -34.24 11.24 15.91
N GLY A 70 -34.04 11.94 17.03
CA GLY A 70 -32.88 12.81 17.27
C GLY A 70 -31.55 12.05 17.17
N MET A 71 -31.46 10.88 17.81
CA MET A 71 -30.30 9.97 17.68
C MET A 71 -30.05 9.55 16.23
N SER A 72 -31.12 9.28 15.47
CA SER A 72 -31.02 8.94 14.04
C SER A 72 -30.42 10.09 13.23
N LEU A 73 -30.82 11.34 13.50
CA LEU A 73 -30.23 12.54 12.88
C LEU A 73 -28.76 12.72 13.28
N VAL A 74 -28.42 12.54 14.56
CA VAL A 74 -27.02 12.61 15.04
C VAL A 74 -26.16 11.60 14.31
N ILE A 75 -26.62 10.35 14.16
CA ILE A 75 -25.91 9.31 13.42
C ILE A 75 -25.69 9.72 11.96
N ILE A 76 -26.71 10.23 11.27
CA ILE A 76 -26.56 10.69 9.88
C ILE A 76 -25.49 11.79 9.78
N ILE A 77 -25.51 12.77 10.69
CA ILE A 77 -24.50 13.83 10.77
C ILE A 77 -23.11 13.23 11.01
N MET A 78 -22.98 12.26 11.91
CA MET A 78 -21.71 11.59 12.20
C MET A 78 -21.18 10.80 11.00
N TRP A 79 -22.05 10.14 10.23
CA TRP A 79 -21.64 9.50 8.96
C TRP A 79 -21.13 10.52 7.95
N ARG A 80 -21.82 11.65 7.76
CA ARG A 80 -21.33 12.73 6.88
C ARG A 80 -20.02 13.35 7.38
N PHE A 81 -19.85 13.46 8.70
CA PHE A 81 -18.60 13.93 9.29
C PHE A 81 -17.46 12.92 9.09
N LEU A 82 -17.73 11.62 9.20
CA LEU A 82 -16.77 10.56 8.87
C LEU A 82 -16.36 10.61 7.39
N ASP A 83 -17.31 10.85 6.48
CA ASP A 83 -17.02 11.03 5.06
C ASP A 83 -16.13 12.26 4.82
N TYR A 84 -16.41 13.37 5.51
CA TYR A 84 -15.57 14.56 5.47
C TYR A 84 -14.15 14.29 5.99
N ILE A 85 -14.02 13.58 7.11
CA ILE A 85 -12.72 13.13 7.64
C ILE A 85 -12.03 12.26 6.58
N GLY A 86 -12.73 11.30 5.98
CA GLY A 86 -12.18 10.41 4.98
C GLY A 86 -11.59 11.16 3.77
N ILE A 87 -12.30 12.17 3.27
CA ILE A 87 -11.82 13.03 2.17
C ILE A 87 -10.56 13.83 2.58
N LYS A 88 -10.54 14.38 3.80
CA LYS A 88 -9.42 15.19 4.30
C LYS A 88 -8.23 14.36 4.81
N LEU A 89 -8.44 13.08 5.10
CA LEU A 89 -7.45 12.18 5.66
C LEU A 89 -6.80 11.31 4.57
N TYR A 90 -7.58 10.51 3.86
CA TYR A 90 -7.04 9.40 3.08
C TYR A 90 -6.30 9.83 1.82
N SER A 91 -6.88 10.69 0.96
CA SER A 91 -6.19 11.14 -0.25
C SER A 91 -4.98 12.04 0.04
N PRO A 92 -5.02 13.00 0.99
CA PRO A 92 -3.83 13.76 1.38
C PRO A 92 -2.75 12.89 2.01
N MET A 93 -3.11 11.87 2.78
CA MET A 93 -2.15 10.91 3.33
C MET A 93 -1.49 10.08 2.24
N GLN A 94 -2.23 9.63 1.22
CA GLN A 94 -1.66 8.94 0.06
C GLN A 94 -0.60 9.78 -0.64
N ARG A 95 -0.88 11.09 -0.86
CA ARG A 95 0.11 12.03 -1.40
C ARG A 95 1.34 12.13 -0.51
N TYR A 96 1.16 12.33 0.79
CA TYR A 96 2.28 12.47 1.74
C TYR A 96 3.18 11.23 1.78
N ILE A 97 2.57 10.04 1.75
CA ILE A 97 3.31 8.77 1.63
C ILE A 97 4.07 8.71 0.30
N ALA A 98 3.44 9.08 -0.81
CA ALA A 98 4.05 9.09 -2.13
C ALA A 98 5.29 9.99 -2.16
N ASP A 99 5.19 11.20 -1.62
CA ASP A 99 6.28 12.18 -1.59
C ASP A 99 7.49 11.60 -0.84
N ILE A 100 7.30 11.06 0.38
CA ILE A 100 8.38 10.46 1.18
C ILE A 100 9.02 9.26 0.48
N LEU A 101 8.20 8.35 -0.07
CA LEU A 101 8.71 7.13 -0.69
C LEU A 101 9.42 7.44 -2.01
N MET A 102 8.86 8.32 -2.84
CA MET A 102 9.48 8.70 -4.10
C MET A 102 10.78 9.45 -3.90
N GLU A 103 10.86 10.36 -2.92
CA GLU A 103 12.12 11.04 -2.56
C GLU A 103 13.21 10.03 -2.18
N LYS A 104 12.90 9.07 -1.30
CA LYS A 104 13.84 8.00 -0.93
C LYS A 104 14.19 7.09 -2.11
N MET A 105 13.21 6.73 -2.94
CA MET A 105 13.43 5.89 -4.13
C MET A 105 14.35 6.56 -5.15
N MET A 106 14.27 7.88 -5.33
CA MET A 106 15.15 8.62 -6.24
C MET A 106 16.60 8.70 -5.77
N GLN A 107 16.86 8.49 -4.47
CA GLN A 107 18.21 8.46 -3.90
C GLN A 107 18.91 7.10 -4.04
N HIS A 108 18.17 6.04 -4.37
CA HIS A 108 18.73 4.69 -4.49
C HIS A 108 19.69 4.52 -5.66
N SER A 109 20.68 3.64 -5.49
CA SER A 109 21.68 3.35 -6.53
C SER A 109 21.06 2.64 -7.74
N GLN A 110 21.77 2.71 -8.87
CA GLN A 110 21.38 2.02 -10.11
C GLN A 110 21.23 0.50 -9.93
N ASN A 111 21.91 -0.08 -8.94
CA ASN A 111 21.85 -1.50 -8.63
C ASN A 111 20.43 -1.95 -8.20
N LEU A 112 19.70 -1.12 -7.44
CA LEU A 112 18.32 -1.45 -7.05
C LEU A 112 17.41 -1.55 -8.28
N PHE A 113 17.56 -0.62 -9.23
CA PHE A 113 16.76 -0.57 -10.46
C PHE A 113 17.15 -1.61 -11.51
N GLN A 114 18.38 -2.14 -11.46
CA GLN A 114 18.79 -3.28 -12.29
C GLN A 114 18.25 -4.61 -11.76
N ASN A 115 18.19 -4.77 -10.44
CA ASN A 115 17.70 -6.00 -9.80
C ASN A 115 16.17 -6.06 -9.66
N HIS A 116 15.50 -4.91 -9.74
CA HIS A 116 14.04 -4.82 -9.70
C HIS A 116 13.52 -4.05 -10.90
N PHE A 117 12.62 -4.68 -11.68
CA PHE A 117 11.88 -3.98 -12.72
C PHE A 117 11.20 -2.73 -12.15
N ALA A 118 11.33 -1.58 -12.82
CA ALA A 118 10.73 -0.33 -12.41
C ALA A 118 9.21 -0.45 -12.16
N GLY A 119 8.50 -1.27 -12.95
CA GLY A 119 7.08 -1.54 -12.74
C GLY A 119 6.78 -2.28 -11.43
N ASN A 120 7.66 -3.17 -10.97
CA ASN A 120 7.53 -3.83 -9.68
C ASN A 120 7.77 -2.84 -8.53
N LEU A 121 8.80 -2.00 -8.63
CA LEU A 121 9.08 -0.94 -7.65
C LEU A 121 7.91 0.05 -7.54
N ALA A 122 7.37 0.50 -8.69
CA ALA A 122 6.20 1.38 -8.73
C ALA A 122 4.96 0.72 -8.10
N ASN A 123 4.72 -0.57 -8.36
CA ASN A 123 3.65 -1.31 -7.69
C ASN A 123 3.87 -1.38 -6.18
N LYS A 124 5.11 -1.55 -5.70
CA LYS A 124 5.41 -1.58 -4.26
C LYS A 124 5.17 -0.25 -3.57
N VAL A 125 5.52 0.87 -4.22
CA VAL A 125 5.18 2.21 -3.72
C VAL A 125 3.67 2.40 -3.70
N LYS A 126 2.97 2.02 -4.78
CA LYS A 126 1.50 2.06 -4.86
C LYS A 126 0.83 1.23 -3.76
N ASP A 127 1.34 0.02 -3.50
CA ASP A 127 0.83 -0.87 -2.46
C ASP A 127 0.92 -0.18 -1.09
N VAL A 128 2.05 0.45 -0.74
CA VAL A 128 2.22 1.16 0.53
C VAL A 128 1.31 2.39 0.61
N MET A 129 1.23 3.17 -0.48
CA MET A 129 0.35 4.34 -0.57
C MET A 129 -1.11 3.98 -0.32
N GLY A 130 -1.61 2.89 -0.90
CA GLY A 130 -3.00 2.44 -0.73
C GLY A 130 -3.25 1.74 0.60
N ASN A 131 -2.36 0.83 1.00
CA ASN A 131 -2.59 -0.06 2.14
C ASN A 131 -2.50 0.64 3.49
N ILE A 132 -1.68 1.69 3.68
CA ILE A 132 -1.59 2.38 4.98
C ILE A 132 -2.92 3.05 5.37
N PRO A 133 -3.56 3.88 4.51
CA PRO A 133 -4.92 4.37 4.75
C PRO A 133 -5.93 3.27 5.06
N ASP A 134 -5.92 2.17 4.30
CA ASP A 134 -6.81 1.03 4.51
C ASP A 134 -6.58 0.38 5.88
N LEU A 135 -5.33 0.24 6.32
CA LEU A 135 -5.00 -0.28 7.65
C LEU A 135 -5.54 0.63 8.76
N ILE A 136 -5.39 1.95 8.62
CA ILE A 136 -5.93 2.92 9.58
C ILE A 136 -7.45 2.82 9.63
N TYR A 137 -8.11 2.76 8.46
CA TYR A 137 -9.56 2.58 8.36
C TYR A 137 -9.99 1.29 9.08
N VAL A 138 -9.38 0.14 8.78
CA VAL A 138 -9.76 -1.14 9.38
C VAL A 138 -9.53 -1.16 10.89
N VAL A 139 -8.41 -0.62 11.36
CA VAL A 139 -8.09 -0.59 12.80
C VAL A 139 -9.09 0.26 13.57
N ILE A 140 -9.42 1.45 13.08
CA ILE A 140 -10.26 2.41 13.80
C ILE A 140 -11.75 2.12 13.60
N ASN A 141 -12.20 2.06 12.34
CA ASN A 141 -13.62 1.93 12.04
C ASN A 141 -14.14 0.53 12.29
N GLN A 142 -13.31 -0.51 12.12
CA GLN A 142 -13.79 -1.89 12.24
C GLN A 142 -13.36 -2.50 13.57
N PHE A 143 -12.06 -2.61 13.86
CA PHE A 143 -11.61 -3.33 15.06
C PHE A 143 -11.90 -2.57 16.35
N PHE A 144 -11.53 -1.30 16.44
CA PHE A 144 -11.77 -0.49 17.64
C PHE A 144 -13.28 -0.27 17.86
N CYS A 145 -14.00 0.06 16.79
CA CYS A 145 -15.44 0.22 16.84
C CYS A 145 -16.17 -1.06 17.29
N ALA A 146 -15.84 -2.21 16.71
CA ALA A 146 -16.40 -3.51 17.11
C ALA A 146 -16.08 -3.83 18.58
N PHE A 147 -14.86 -3.55 19.04
CA PHE A 147 -14.47 -3.77 20.43
C PHE A 147 -15.34 -2.97 21.39
N ILE A 148 -15.52 -1.67 21.15
CA ILE A 148 -16.36 -0.81 21.99
C ILE A 148 -17.83 -1.24 21.91
N ALA A 149 -18.34 -1.50 20.70
CA ALA A 149 -19.71 -1.95 20.48
C ALA A 149 -20.03 -3.23 21.28
N ILE A 150 -19.13 -4.21 21.27
CA ILE A 150 -19.28 -5.46 22.03
C ILE A 150 -19.26 -5.19 23.54
N VAL A 151 -18.36 -4.34 24.03
CA VAL A 151 -18.29 -3.98 25.46
C VAL A 151 -19.57 -3.30 25.92
N ILE A 152 -20.06 -2.32 25.16
CA ILE A 152 -21.32 -1.61 25.46
C ILE A 152 -22.51 -2.57 25.36
N ALA A 153 -22.54 -3.48 24.39
CA ALA A 153 -23.61 -4.45 24.25
C ALA A 153 -23.66 -5.44 25.44
N ILE A 154 -22.50 -5.94 25.89
CA ILE A 154 -22.42 -6.80 27.09
C ILE A 154 -22.94 -6.05 28.32
N PHE A 155 -22.54 -4.79 28.51
CA PHE A 155 -23.04 -3.96 29.59
C PHE A 155 -24.57 -3.74 29.48
N THR A 156 -25.08 -3.41 28.29
CA THR A 156 -26.50 -3.16 28.06
C THR A 156 -27.34 -4.39 28.35
N VAL A 157 -26.91 -5.56 27.90
CA VAL A 157 -27.59 -6.84 28.15
C VAL A 157 -27.51 -7.27 29.62
N SER A 158 -26.47 -6.85 30.35
CA SER A 158 -26.37 -7.10 31.79
C SER A 158 -27.47 -6.40 32.61
N THR A 159 -28.07 -5.33 32.09
CA THR A 159 -29.21 -4.65 32.71
C THR A 159 -30.49 -5.51 32.76
N ILE A 160 -30.57 -6.55 31.92
CA ILE A 160 -31.65 -7.54 31.94
C ILE A 160 -31.35 -8.62 32.98
N SER A 161 -30.20 -9.28 32.83
CA SER A 161 -29.69 -10.28 33.77
C SER A 161 -28.23 -10.59 33.44
N TYR A 162 -27.42 -10.86 34.48
CA TYR A 162 -26.02 -11.29 34.33
C TYR A 162 -25.86 -12.56 33.48
N LYS A 163 -26.88 -13.43 33.43
CA LYS A 163 -26.88 -14.66 32.63
C LYS A 163 -26.75 -14.38 31.13
N PHE A 164 -27.41 -13.34 30.63
CA PHE A 164 -27.34 -12.97 29.22
C PHE A 164 -25.99 -12.34 28.85
N ALA A 165 -25.43 -11.50 29.74
CA ALA A 165 -24.11 -10.94 29.56
C ALA A 165 -23.02 -12.02 29.49
N PHE A 166 -23.11 -13.04 30.37
CA PHE A 166 -22.23 -14.19 30.35
C PHE A 166 -22.35 -15.02 29.07
N LEU A 167 -23.59 -15.29 28.62
CA LEU A 167 -23.85 -16.01 27.38
C LEU A 167 -23.26 -15.28 26.16
N LEU A 168 -23.49 -13.96 26.06
CA LEU A 168 -22.93 -13.14 24.98
C LEU A 168 -21.40 -13.11 25.04
N GLY A 169 -20.82 -12.92 26.23
CA GLY A 169 -19.37 -12.91 26.41
C GLY A 169 -18.70 -14.22 25.99
N ILE A 170 -19.23 -15.38 26.43
CA ILE A 170 -18.74 -16.70 26.01
C ILE A 170 -18.85 -16.86 24.50
N TRP A 171 -20.01 -16.52 23.92
CA TRP A 171 -20.22 -16.67 22.50
C TRP A 171 -19.24 -15.81 21.68
N VAL A 172 -19.03 -14.54 22.07
CA VAL A 172 -18.04 -13.66 21.42
C VAL A 172 -16.63 -14.24 21.53
N ILE A 173 -16.24 -14.79 22.69
CA ILE A 173 -14.93 -15.40 22.88
C ILE A 173 -14.76 -16.63 21.97
N ILE A 174 -15.72 -17.56 21.97
CA ILE A 174 -15.67 -18.77 21.12
C ILE A 174 -15.66 -18.37 19.64
N PHE A 175 -16.50 -17.41 19.25
CA PHE A 175 -16.56 -16.89 17.89
C PHE A 175 -15.21 -16.32 17.46
N THR A 176 -14.60 -15.47 18.29
CA THR A 176 -13.34 -14.78 17.99
C THR A 176 -12.17 -15.76 17.91
N ILE A 177 -12.08 -16.70 18.86
CA ILE A 177 -11.04 -17.75 18.85
C ILE A 177 -11.20 -18.62 17.60
N GLY A 178 -12.43 -19.07 17.30
CA GLY A 178 -12.73 -19.80 16.09
C GLY A 178 -12.31 -19.03 14.84
N ALA A 179 -12.68 -17.75 14.75
CA ALA A 179 -12.34 -16.89 13.63
C ALA A 179 -10.82 -16.76 13.43
N ILE A 180 -10.05 -16.56 14.49
CA ILE A 180 -8.58 -16.49 14.44
C ILE A 180 -7.97 -17.82 13.99
N CYS A 181 -8.46 -18.95 14.49
CA CYS A 181 -8.00 -20.28 14.08
C CYS A 181 -8.25 -20.55 12.59
N PHE A 182 -9.47 -20.28 12.10
CA PHE A 182 -9.79 -20.40 10.68
C PHE A 182 -8.98 -19.42 9.82
N ALA A 183 -8.76 -18.20 10.30
CA ALA A 183 -8.00 -17.16 9.58
C ALA A 183 -6.54 -17.56 9.32
N LYS A 184 -5.88 -18.28 10.24
CA LYS A 184 -4.51 -18.77 10.04
C LYS A 184 -4.40 -19.63 8.77
N ARG A 185 -5.29 -20.61 8.61
CA ARG A 185 -5.31 -21.48 7.43
C ARG A 185 -5.82 -20.76 6.19
N ALA A 186 -6.81 -19.87 6.34
CA ALA A 186 -7.31 -19.04 5.25
C ALA A 186 -6.21 -18.15 4.65
N LYS A 187 -5.33 -17.60 5.51
CA LYS A 187 -4.17 -16.81 5.10
C LYS A 187 -3.20 -17.61 4.23
N GLU A 188 -2.87 -18.84 4.61
CA GLU A 188 -2.00 -19.72 3.82
C GLU A 188 -2.61 -20.07 2.46
N LEU A 189 -3.90 -20.43 2.43
CA LEU A 189 -4.61 -20.73 1.18
C LEU A 189 -4.71 -19.48 0.29
N SER A 190 -4.94 -18.31 0.88
CA SER A 190 -4.92 -17.04 0.15
C SER A 190 -3.53 -16.71 -0.39
N LYS A 191 -2.46 -17.00 0.35
CA LYS A 191 -1.08 -16.81 -0.12
C LYS A 191 -0.79 -17.71 -1.32
N LYS A 192 -1.09 -19.01 -1.22
CA LYS A 192 -0.90 -19.98 -2.32
C LYS A 192 -1.71 -19.60 -3.56
N SER A 193 -2.97 -19.21 -3.40
CA SER A 193 -3.81 -18.71 -4.50
C SER A 193 -3.23 -17.45 -5.14
N SER A 194 -2.68 -16.53 -4.33
CA SER A 194 -2.03 -15.32 -4.84
C SER A 194 -0.73 -15.60 -5.58
N GLU A 195 0.10 -16.55 -5.11
CA GLU A 195 1.34 -16.95 -5.79
C GLU A 195 1.05 -17.56 -7.17
N ILE A 196 0.06 -18.45 -7.26
CA ILE A 196 -0.39 -19.04 -8.54
C ILE A 196 -0.96 -17.96 -9.46
N ARG A 197 -1.74 -17.01 -8.91
CA ARG A 197 -2.25 -15.87 -9.68
C ARG A 197 -1.12 -15.00 -10.23
N SER A 198 -0.09 -14.70 -9.44
CA SER A 198 1.07 -13.93 -9.90
C SER A 198 1.82 -14.64 -11.03
N LYS A 199 1.98 -15.97 -10.96
CA LYS A 199 2.55 -16.77 -12.05
C LYS A 199 1.69 -16.72 -13.32
N LEU A 200 0.37 -16.88 -13.18
CA LEU A 200 -0.59 -16.77 -14.29
C LEU A 200 -0.52 -15.40 -14.96
N VAL A 201 -0.51 -14.32 -14.18
CA VAL A 201 -0.38 -12.96 -14.72
C VAL A 201 0.97 -12.77 -15.40
N GLY A 202 2.05 -13.27 -14.80
CA GLY A 202 3.37 -13.27 -15.42
C GLY A 202 3.39 -13.98 -16.78
N TYR A 203 2.71 -15.12 -16.89
CA TYR A 203 2.57 -15.86 -18.14
C TYR A 203 1.71 -15.12 -19.18
N ILE A 204 0.64 -14.44 -18.75
CA ILE A 204 -0.15 -13.57 -19.64
C ILE A 204 0.71 -12.42 -20.17
N VAL A 205 1.49 -11.77 -19.30
CA VAL A 205 2.41 -10.68 -19.69
C VAL A 205 3.48 -11.21 -20.65
N ASP A 206 3.99 -12.41 -20.45
CA ASP A 206 4.97 -13.05 -21.33
C ASP A 206 4.40 -13.27 -22.75
N ILE A 207 3.20 -13.88 -22.85
CA ILE A 207 2.50 -14.05 -24.13
C ILE A 207 2.30 -12.70 -24.84
N LEU A 208 1.85 -11.67 -24.10
CA LEU A 208 1.57 -10.35 -24.69
C LEU A 208 2.85 -9.61 -25.08
N SER A 209 3.92 -9.73 -24.29
CA SER A 209 5.22 -9.11 -24.58
C SER A 209 5.89 -9.78 -25.79
N ASN A 210 5.64 -11.07 -25.98
CA ASN A 210 6.18 -11.89 -27.07
C ASN A 210 5.12 -12.25 -28.12
N ILE A 211 4.09 -11.41 -28.28
CA ILE A 211 2.95 -11.69 -29.16
C ILE A 211 3.39 -11.88 -30.63
N ILE A 212 4.44 -11.17 -31.05
CA ILE A 212 5.04 -11.33 -32.39
C ILE A 212 5.55 -12.76 -32.59
N SER A 213 6.24 -13.34 -31.60
CA SER A 213 6.70 -14.73 -31.66
C SER A 213 5.52 -15.70 -31.77
N VAL A 214 4.45 -15.46 -31.01
CA VAL A 214 3.23 -16.30 -31.10
C VAL A 214 2.63 -16.26 -32.52
N HIS A 215 2.64 -15.09 -33.17
CA HIS A 215 2.19 -14.92 -34.56
C HIS A 215 3.13 -15.57 -35.58
N LEU A 216 4.44 -15.29 -35.49
CA LEU A 216 5.45 -15.82 -36.40
C LEU A 216 5.50 -17.35 -36.39
N PHE A 217 5.31 -17.97 -35.22
CA PHE A 217 5.33 -19.43 -35.05
C PHE A 217 3.93 -20.07 -35.01
N ALA A 218 2.87 -19.34 -35.42
CA ALA A 218 1.48 -19.81 -35.43
C ALA A 218 1.02 -20.55 -34.15
N SER A 219 1.59 -20.17 -32.99
CA SER A 219 1.54 -20.96 -31.74
C SER A 219 0.30 -20.70 -30.88
N LYS A 220 -0.70 -19.98 -31.41
CA LYS A 220 -1.92 -19.58 -30.69
C LYS A 220 -2.61 -20.74 -29.95
N LYS A 221 -2.79 -21.90 -30.62
CA LYS A 221 -3.46 -23.07 -30.01
C LYS A 221 -2.65 -23.66 -28.86
N ILE A 222 -1.32 -23.69 -28.99
CA ILE A 222 -0.40 -24.22 -27.98
C ILE A 222 -0.43 -23.34 -26.73
N GLU A 223 -0.25 -22.03 -26.91
CA GLU A 223 -0.27 -21.06 -25.82
C GLU A 223 -1.65 -20.99 -25.16
N SER A 224 -2.75 -21.08 -25.93
CA SER A 224 -4.09 -21.14 -25.37
C SER A 224 -4.32 -22.38 -24.49
N LYS A 225 -3.82 -23.55 -24.90
CA LYS A 225 -3.94 -24.80 -24.10
C LYS A 225 -3.12 -24.71 -22.81
N ARG A 226 -1.91 -24.18 -22.88
CA ARG A 226 -1.04 -23.93 -21.71
C ARG A 226 -1.67 -22.93 -20.74
N LEU A 227 -2.20 -21.82 -21.25
CA LEU A 227 -2.92 -20.82 -20.46
C LEU A 227 -4.13 -21.42 -19.75
N SER A 228 -4.92 -22.24 -20.45
CA SER A 228 -6.05 -22.97 -19.85
C SER A 228 -5.61 -23.88 -18.70
N GLY A 229 -4.47 -24.57 -18.84
CA GLY A 229 -3.86 -25.36 -17.76
C GLY A 229 -3.55 -24.53 -16.51
N GLN A 230 -2.92 -23.37 -16.68
CA GLN A 230 -2.61 -22.47 -15.56
C GLN A 230 -3.86 -21.83 -14.95
N LEU A 231 -4.85 -21.48 -15.77
CA LEU A 231 -6.15 -21.00 -15.30
C LEU A 231 -6.85 -22.06 -14.45
N ASN A 232 -6.84 -23.33 -14.86
CA ASN A 232 -7.42 -24.42 -14.08
C ASN A 232 -6.70 -24.63 -12.74
N GLU A 233 -5.37 -24.50 -12.70
CA GLU A 233 -4.61 -24.55 -11.45
C GLU A 233 -5.00 -23.37 -10.53
N TYR A 234 -5.13 -22.17 -11.07
CA TYR A 234 -5.61 -21.00 -10.33
C TYR A 234 -7.04 -21.21 -9.80
N VAL A 235 -7.95 -21.73 -10.61
CA VAL A 235 -9.34 -22.02 -10.22
C VAL A 235 -9.36 -23.02 -9.06
N LYS A 236 -8.62 -24.14 -9.15
CA LYS A 236 -8.52 -25.13 -8.06
C LYS A 236 -7.99 -24.51 -6.77
N ALA A 237 -6.95 -23.67 -6.87
CA ALA A 237 -6.37 -23.00 -5.71
C ALA A 237 -7.31 -21.94 -5.10
N SER A 238 -8.02 -21.17 -5.94
CA SER A 238 -9.02 -20.19 -5.49
C SER A 238 -10.20 -20.89 -4.83
N GLN A 239 -10.77 -21.90 -5.47
CA GLN A 239 -11.89 -22.67 -4.92
C GLN A 239 -11.51 -23.32 -3.58
N LYS A 240 -10.32 -23.89 -3.44
CA LYS A 240 -9.87 -24.46 -2.15
C LYS A 240 -9.84 -23.42 -1.04
N ARG A 241 -9.44 -22.18 -1.34
CA ARG A 241 -9.50 -21.05 -0.39
C ARG A 241 -10.96 -20.69 -0.07
N ASP A 242 -11.81 -20.60 -1.09
CA ASP A 242 -13.20 -20.16 -0.93
C ASP A 242 -14.06 -21.19 -0.20
N TRP A 243 -13.83 -22.49 -0.42
CA TRP A 243 -14.39 -23.58 0.38
C TRP A 243 -14.02 -23.45 1.86
N TRP A 244 -12.78 -23.04 2.16
CA TRP A 244 -12.36 -22.82 3.54
C TRP A 244 -13.09 -21.65 4.21
N PHE A 245 -13.34 -20.57 3.47
CA PHE A 245 -14.21 -19.49 3.95
C PHE A 245 -15.64 -19.96 4.17
N LEU A 246 -16.18 -20.80 3.29
CA LEU A 246 -17.51 -21.38 3.47
C LEU A 246 -17.59 -22.17 4.78
N TYR A 247 -16.62 -23.04 5.07
CA TYR A 247 -16.59 -23.78 6.35
C TYR A 247 -16.50 -22.85 7.57
N MET A 248 -15.69 -21.79 7.48
CA MET A 248 -15.58 -20.78 8.54
C MET A 248 -16.91 -20.08 8.81
N PHE A 249 -17.60 -19.60 7.77
CA PHE A 249 -18.88 -18.92 7.93
C PHE A 249 -20.00 -19.87 8.36
N ALA A 250 -19.99 -21.12 7.88
CA ALA A 250 -20.93 -22.15 8.33
C ALA A 250 -20.76 -22.45 9.82
N PHE A 251 -19.53 -22.63 10.30
CA PHE A 251 -19.22 -22.80 11.72
C PHE A 251 -19.72 -21.61 12.56
N GLN A 252 -19.46 -20.38 12.11
CA GLN A 252 -19.92 -19.16 12.77
C GLN A 252 -21.45 -19.05 12.80
N GLY A 253 -22.12 -19.42 11.70
CA GLY A 253 -23.58 -19.43 11.60
C GLY A 253 -24.22 -20.45 12.55
N VAL A 254 -23.70 -21.67 12.61
CA VAL A 254 -24.18 -22.71 13.56
C VAL A 254 -23.97 -22.25 15.01
N LEU A 255 -22.82 -21.67 15.32
CA LEU A 255 -22.53 -21.13 16.66
C LEU A 255 -23.51 -20.01 17.04
N PHE A 256 -23.88 -19.14 16.09
CA PHE A 256 -24.88 -18.09 16.31
C PHE A 256 -26.28 -18.65 16.54
N VAL A 257 -26.69 -19.69 15.79
CA VAL A 257 -27.99 -20.35 15.99
C VAL A 257 -28.06 -21.00 17.38
N ILE A 258 -27.01 -21.68 17.83
CA ILE A 258 -26.95 -22.26 19.19
C ILE A 258 -27.08 -21.16 20.25
N TYR A 259 -26.34 -20.06 20.07
CA TYR A 259 -26.43 -18.90 20.96
C TYR A 259 -27.85 -18.31 21.00
N GLN A 260 -28.53 -18.17 19.85
CA GLN A 260 -29.91 -17.69 19.81
C GLN A 260 -30.88 -18.65 20.50
N ILE A 261 -30.76 -19.97 20.30
CA ILE A 261 -31.62 -20.96 20.96
C ILE A 261 -31.50 -20.83 22.49
N ILE A 262 -30.28 -20.78 23.02
CA ILE A 262 -30.05 -20.60 24.46
C ILE A 262 -30.60 -19.25 24.93
N GLY A 263 -30.38 -18.19 24.16
CA GLY A 263 -30.93 -16.85 24.42
C GLY A 263 -32.45 -16.83 24.52
N PHE A 264 -33.15 -17.48 23.58
CA PHE A 264 -34.61 -17.60 23.59
C PHE A 264 -35.14 -18.42 24.77
N ILE A 265 -34.47 -19.53 25.11
CA ILE A 265 -34.84 -20.33 26.30
C ILE A 265 -34.72 -19.48 27.58
N LEU A 266 -33.64 -18.71 27.72
CA LEU A 266 -33.45 -17.81 28.86
C LEU A 266 -34.48 -16.67 28.88
N LEU A 267 -34.82 -16.09 27.72
CA LEU A 267 -35.87 -15.07 27.62
C LEU A 267 -37.24 -15.61 28.05
N ILE A 268 -37.64 -16.78 27.54
CA ILE A 268 -38.93 -17.41 27.90
C ILE A 268 -38.95 -17.79 29.39
N SER A 269 -37.85 -18.35 29.90
CA SER A 269 -37.75 -18.72 31.32
C SER A 269 -37.78 -17.49 32.23
N GLY A 270 -37.06 -16.43 31.88
CA GLY A 270 -37.05 -15.17 32.62
C GLY A 270 -38.38 -14.42 32.56
N PHE A 271 -39.09 -14.50 31.43
CA PHE A 271 -40.43 -13.93 31.27
C PHE A 271 -41.44 -14.65 32.17
N LYS A 272 -41.39 -15.99 32.24
CA LYS A 272 -42.20 -16.76 33.18
C LYS A 272 -41.95 -16.42 34.66
N GLN A 273 -40.72 -16.00 34.99
CA GLN A 273 -40.32 -15.61 36.35
C GLN A 273 -40.61 -14.12 36.65
N GLY A 274 -41.12 -13.35 35.68
CA GLY A 274 -41.34 -11.91 35.82
C GLY A 274 -40.05 -11.06 35.87
N VAL A 275 -38.90 -11.65 35.55
CA VAL A 275 -37.59 -10.96 35.54
C VAL A 275 -37.33 -10.26 34.20
N VAL A 276 -37.97 -10.74 33.13
CA VAL A 276 -37.79 -10.26 31.75
C VAL A 276 -39.11 -9.70 31.24
N THR A 277 -39.02 -8.59 30.51
CA THR A 277 -40.14 -7.84 29.94
C THR A 277 -40.33 -8.14 28.45
N THR A 278 -41.40 -7.65 27.83
CA THR A 278 -41.62 -7.78 26.37
C THR A 278 -40.59 -7.00 25.55
N GLY A 279 -40.18 -5.82 26.01
CA GLY A 279 -39.16 -5.01 25.36
C GLY A 279 -37.77 -5.64 25.39
N ASP A 280 -37.45 -6.46 26.40
CA ASP A 280 -36.20 -7.23 26.47
C ASP A 280 -36.01 -8.16 25.27
N PHE A 281 -37.08 -8.75 24.74
CA PHE A 281 -37.02 -9.56 23.52
C PHE A 281 -36.55 -8.71 22.33
N ALA A 282 -37.12 -7.52 22.15
CA ALA A 282 -36.75 -6.63 21.06
C ALA A 282 -35.31 -6.11 21.19
N LEU A 283 -34.89 -5.73 22.40
CA LEU A 283 -33.51 -5.33 22.69
C LEU A 283 -32.53 -6.45 22.31
N LEU A 284 -32.77 -7.66 22.80
CA LEU A 284 -31.85 -8.78 22.61
C LEU A 284 -31.80 -9.23 21.14
N ILE A 285 -32.94 -9.31 20.45
CA ILE A 285 -32.98 -9.66 19.01
C ILE A 285 -32.24 -8.61 18.17
N THR A 286 -32.52 -7.32 18.40
CA THR A 286 -31.91 -6.23 17.61
C THR A 286 -30.40 -6.15 17.85
N LEU A 287 -29.97 -6.29 19.10
CA LEU A 287 -28.54 -6.36 19.44
C LEU A 287 -27.87 -7.57 18.81
N ASN A 288 -28.50 -8.74 18.86
CA ASN A 288 -27.93 -9.97 18.29
C ASN A 288 -27.67 -9.85 16.79
N ILE A 289 -28.63 -9.29 16.04
CA ILE A 289 -28.49 -9.03 14.60
C ILE A 289 -27.32 -8.06 14.35
N SER A 290 -27.25 -6.99 15.14
CA SER A 290 -26.19 -5.99 14.99
C SER A 290 -24.80 -6.57 15.31
N ILE A 291 -24.67 -7.40 16.34
CA ILE A 291 -23.39 -7.99 16.75
C ILE A 291 -22.91 -9.05 15.75
N ILE A 292 -23.80 -9.90 15.22
CA ILE A 292 -23.39 -10.92 14.23
C ILE A 292 -22.85 -10.27 12.95
N ASP A 293 -23.49 -9.18 12.49
CA ASP A 293 -23.04 -8.44 11.30
C ASP A 293 -21.64 -7.85 11.51
N ILE A 294 -21.39 -7.25 12.68
CA ILE A 294 -20.07 -6.74 13.06
C ILE A 294 -19.03 -7.86 13.07
N LEU A 295 -19.32 -8.98 13.73
CA LEU A 295 -18.39 -10.10 13.88
C LEU A 295 -18.08 -10.80 12.54
N TRP A 296 -19.07 -10.93 11.64
CA TRP A 296 -18.86 -11.41 10.28
C TRP A 296 -18.04 -10.42 9.44
N SER A 297 -18.26 -9.12 9.59
CA SER A 297 -17.40 -8.12 8.93
C SER A 297 -15.97 -8.20 9.43
N LEU A 298 -15.78 -8.27 10.75
CA LEU A 298 -14.46 -8.36 11.38
C LEU A 298 -13.68 -9.60 10.92
N SER A 299 -14.37 -10.72 10.73
CA SER A 299 -13.81 -11.95 10.16
C SER A 299 -13.24 -11.75 8.74
N ARG A 300 -13.93 -10.99 7.89
CA ARG A 300 -13.45 -10.64 6.55
C ARG A 300 -12.31 -9.62 6.60
N ASP A 301 -12.44 -8.63 7.48
CA ASP A 301 -11.50 -7.52 7.57
C ASP A 301 -10.16 -7.94 8.19
N ILE A 302 -10.12 -8.99 9.03
CA ILE A 302 -8.88 -9.63 9.50
C ILE A 302 -7.98 -10.10 8.36
N LEU A 303 -8.57 -10.65 7.29
CA LEU A 303 -7.80 -11.11 6.14
C LEU A 303 -7.27 -9.94 5.32
N LYS A 304 -8.11 -8.91 5.10
CA LYS A 304 -7.72 -7.69 4.40
C LYS A 304 -6.57 -7.00 5.15
N PHE A 305 -6.73 -6.82 6.46
CA PHE A 305 -5.69 -6.29 7.34
C PHE A 305 -4.40 -7.09 7.24
N SER A 306 -4.48 -8.43 7.36
CA SER A 306 -3.30 -9.30 7.26
C SER A 306 -2.58 -9.20 5.91
N ARG A 307 -3.32 -9.04 4.82
CA ARG A 307 -2.77 -8.84 3.47
C ARG A 307 -2.11 -7.47 3.35
N ALA A 308 -2.82 -6.41 3.70
CA ALA A 308 -2.34 -5.04 3.63
C ALA A 308 -1.08 -4.84 4.48
N VAL A 309 -0.98 -5.43 5.68
CA VAL A 309 0.25 -5.44 6.49
C VAL A 309 1.39 -6.15 5.74
N GLY A 310 1.12 -7.29 5.11
CA GLY A 310 2.14 -8.06 4.39
C GLY A 310 2.67 -7.36 3.14
N GLU A 311 1.79 -6.75 2.35
CA GLU A 311 2.14 -5.98 1.16
C GLU A 311 2.87 -4.68 1.52
N THR A 312 2.38 -3.95 2.54
CA THR A 312 3.04 -2.76 3.09
C THR A 312 4.45 -3.09 3.58
N ARG A 313 4.62 -4.21 4.29
CA ARG A 313 5.93 -4.67 4.75
C ARG A 313 6.90 -4.85 3.59
N GLN A 314 6.49 -5.59 2.56
CA GLN A 314 7.34 -5.82 1.38
C GLN A 314 7.70 -4.52 0.67
N GLY A 315 6.74 -3.59 0.54
CA GLY A 315 6.99 -2.32 -0.11
C GLY A 315 7.94 -1.44 0.69
N LEU A 316 7.77 -1.37 2.01
CA LEU A 316 8.67 -0.63 2.91
C LEU A 316 10.06 -1.27 3.00
N ASP A 317 10.16 -2.61 3.05
CA ASP A 317 11.45 -3.31 3.09
C ASP A 317 12.29 -2.96 1.84
N ILE A 318 11.66 -2.79 0.68
CA ILE A 318 12.32 -2.36 -0.56
C ILE A 318 12.64 -0.86 -0.52
N ALA A 319 11.63 -0.02 -0.29
CA ALA A 319 11.77 1.44 -0.37
C ALA A 319 12.71 2.03 0.70
N LEU A 320 12.72 1.43 1.89
CA LEU A 320 13.57 1.81 3.02
C LEU A 320 14.85 0.97 3.10
N THR A 321 15.21 0.24 2.04
CA THR A 321 16.54 -0.39 1.96
C THR A 321 17.60 0.70 2.23
N PRO A 322 18.68 0.41 3.00
CA PRO A 322 19.75 1.37 3.16
C PRO A 322 20.34 1.79 1.81
N LEU A 323 20.57 3.09 1.63
CA LEU A 323 21.22 3.61 0.44
C LEU A 323 22.62 2.99 0.32
N GLU A 324 22.95 2.44 -0.85
CA GLU A 324 24.26 1.80 -1.07
C GLU A 324 25.40 2.82 -1.15
N ILE A 325 25.12 4.01 -1.70
CA ILE A 325 26.11 5.06 -1.95
C ILE A 325 25.59 6.32 -1.28
N ILE A 326 26.24 6.71 -0.18
CA ILE A 326 25.89 7.89 0.61
C ILE A 326 27.05 8.87 0.52
N ASP A 327 26.73 10.14 0.33
CA ASP A 327 27.73 11.21 0.41
C ASP A 327 28.18 11.38 1.85
N LYS A 328 29.48 11.61 2.05
CA LYS A 328 29.98 11.87 3.39
C LYS A 328 29.35 13.14 3.94
N PRO A 329 29.13 13.25 5.27
CA PRO A 329 28.50 14.44 5.87
C PRO A 329 29.17 15.77 5.50
N ASN A 330 30.49 15.74 5.25
CA ASN A 330 31.30 16.91 4.87
C ASN A 330 31.81 16.82 3.42
N ALA A 331 31.10 16.10 2.55
CA ALA A 331 31.47 16.00 1.14
C ALA A 331 31.42 17.40 0.49
N LYS A 332 32.45 17.73 -0.29
CA LYS A 332 32.57 19.05 -0.93
C LYS A 332 32.04 19.01 -2.36
N ASN A 333 31.74 20.17 -2.92
CA ASN A 333 31.49 20.29 -4.35
C ASN A 333 32.78 20.06 -5.13
N LEU A 334 32.68 19.41 -6.28
CA LEU A 334 33.80 19.22 -7.20
C LEU A 334 34.22 20.56 -7.78
N ILE A 335 35.51 20.89 -7.66
CA ILE A 335 36.08 22.06 -8.32
C ILE A 335 36.92 21.57 -9.49
N ILE A 336 36.44 21.78 -10.72
CA ILE A 336 37.21 21.46 -11.92
C ILE A 336 38.21 22.59 -12.22
N LYS A 337 39.48 22.22 -12.32
CA LYS A 337 40.59 23.09 -12.74
C LYS A 337 41.04 22.75 -14.15
N LYS A 338 41.28 21.46 -14.42
CA LYS A 338 41.82 20.96 -15.69
C LYS A 338 41.02 19.77 -16.24
N GLY A 339 40.37 18.99 -15.38
CA GLY A 339 39.63 17.79 -15.75
C GLY A 339 40.51 16.54 -15.93
N GLU A 340 41.61 16.42 -15.18
CA GLU A 340 42.40 15.18 -15.16
C GLU A 340 41.68 14.08 -14.37
N ILE A 341 41.64 12.85 -14.90
CA ILE A 341 41.02 11.70 -14.22
C ILE A 341 42.07 10.62 -13.98
N ILE A 342 42.24 10.20 -12.74
CA ILE A 342 43.22 9.20 -12.32
C ILE A 342 42.52 8.01 -11.67
N PHE A 343 42.73 6.83 -12.23
CA PHE A 343 42.46 5.54 -11.58
C PHE A 343 43.75 5.10 -10.91
N ASN A 344 43.72 4.89 -9.58
CA ASN A 344 44.87 4.43 -8.81
C ASN A 344 44.55 3.10 -8.14
N LYS A 345 45.13 2.02 -8.66
CA LYS A 345 45.02 0.63 -8.16
C LYS A 345 43.57 0.21 -7.87
N VAL A 346 42.65 0.56 -8.77
CA VAL A 346 41.21 0.35 -8.57
C VAL A 346 40.87 -1.13 -8.63
N LYS A 347 40.17 -1.60 -7.59
CA LYS A 347 39.56 -2.92 -7.50
C LYS A 347 38.03 -2.79 -7.43
N PHE A 348 37.34 -3.48 -8.32
CA PHE A 348 35.89 -3.41 -8.43
C PHE A 348 35.30 -4.77 -8.82
N GLN A 349 34.16 -5.09 -8.20
CA GLN A 349 33.33 -6.24 -8.52
C GLN A 349 31.86 -5.88 -8.33
N TYR A 350 30.98 -6.39 -9.18
CA TYR A 350 29.55 -6.35 -8.88
C TYR A 350 29.24 -7.30 -7.72
N LYS A 351 28.14 -7.07 -7.00
CA LYS A 351 27.72 -7.96 -5.91
C LYS A 351 27.56 -9.39 -6.45
N ASN A 352 28.17 -10.35 -5.76
CA ASN A 352 28.12 -11.78 -6.09
C ASN A 352 28.71 -12.17 -7.46
N THR A 353 29.61 -11.36 -8.03
CA THR A 353 30.33 -11.71 -9.26
C THR A 353 31.84 -11.82 -9.02
N THR A 354 32.56 -12.36 -10.00
CA THR A 354 34.03 -12.30 -10.01
C THR A 354 34.50 -10.85 -10.13
N PRO A 355 35.73 -10.52 -9.64
CA PRO A 355 36.30 -9.19 -9.78
C PRO A 355 36.47 -8.79 -11.24
N LEU A 356 35.90 -7.65 -11.61
CA LEU A 356 36.01 -7.09 -12.96
C LEU A 356 37.31 -6.28 -13.12
N PHE A 357 37.67 -5.51 -12.09
CA PHE A 357 38.95 -4.81 -12.00
C PHE A 357 39.68 -5.25 -10.72
N GLN A 358 40.97 -5.57 -10.82
CA GLN A 358 41.76 -6.04 -9.67
C GLN A 358 42.85 -5.05 -9.25
N ASN A 359 43.47 -4.36 -10.21
CA ASN A 359 44.51 -3.37 -9.98
C ASN A 359 44.56 -2.37 -11.15
N LYS A 360 43.41 -1.78 -11.49
CA LYS A 360 43.33 -0.90 -12.66
C LYS A 360 43.92 0.46 -12.32
N SER A 361 45.02 0.81 -13.00
CA SER A 361 45.64 2.14 -12.92
C SER A 361 45.72 2.77 -14.30
N LEU A 362 45.32 4.03 -14.41
CA LEU A 362 45.27 4.79 -15.66
C LEU A 362 45.20 6.29 -15.34
N VAL A 363 45.82 7.12 -16.19
CA VAL A 363 45.67 8.58 -16.17
C VAL A 363 45.05 9.04 -17.49
N ILE A 364 43.95 9.79 -17.42
CA ILE A 364 43.32 10.47 -18.54
C ILE A 364 43.67 11.96 -18.43
N LYS A 365 44.50 12.43 -19.35
CA LYS A 365 44.96 13.83 -19.36
C LYS A 365 43.83 14.80 -19.74
N PRO A 366 43.86 16.03 -19.22
CA PRO A 366 42.98 17.13 -19.63
C PRO A 366 42.88 17.27 -21.15
N GLY A 367 41.66 17.40 -21.67
CA GLY A 367 41.39 17.57 -23.11
C GLY A 367 41.70 16.35 -23.99
N GLY A 368 42.16 15.24 -23.40
CA GLY A 368 42.47 14.01 -24.13
C GLY A 368 41.22 13.30 -24.65
N LYS A 369 41.25 12.88 -25.91
CA LYS A 369 40.22 11.99 -26.49
C LYS A 369 40.66 10.55 -26.28
N VAL A 370 39.91 9.77 -25.49
CA VAL A 370 40.25 8.39 -25.15
C VAL A 370 39.22 7.43 -25.71
N GLY A 371 39.67 6.44 -26.48
CA GLY A 371 38.84 5.34 -26.97
C GLY A 371 38.96 4.09 -26.08
N LEU A 372 37.84 3.57 -25.59
CA LEU A 372 37.80 2.33 -24.81
C LEU A 372 37.51 1.14 -25.73
N VAL A 373 38.51 0.28 -25.96
CA VAL A 373 38.38 -0.92 -26.81
C VAL A 373 38.40 -2.21 -25.99
N GLY A 374 37.71 -3.24 -26.46
CA GLY A 374 37.68 -4.57 -25.84
C GLY A 374 36.43 -5.37 -26.22
N TYR A 375 36.41 -6.66 -25.90
CA TYR A 375 35.28 -7.55 -26.16
C TYR A 375 33.99 -7.15 -25.42
N SER A 376 32.83 -7.62 -25.86
CA SER A 376 31.60 -7.45 -25.08
C SER A 376 31.78 -8.03 -23.66
N GLY A 377 31.30 -7.33 -22.64
CA GLY A 377 31.51 -7.72 -21.24
C GLY A 377 32.88 -7.36 -20.65
N SER A 378 33.80 -6.75 -21.39
CA SER A 378 35.13 -6.36 -20.89
C SER A 378 35.14 -5.24 -19.83
N GLY A 379 33.97 -4.76 -19.40
CA GLY A 379 33.85 -3.71 -18.38
C GLY A 379 33.90 -2.26 -18.87
N LYS A 380 33.76 -1.99 -20.18
CA LYS A 380 33.75 -0.62 -20.74
C LYS A 380 32.67 0.27 -20.12
N THR A 381 31.44 -0.21 -20.07
CA THR A 381 30.32 0.52 -19.45
C THR A 381 30.55 0.71 -17.95
N THR A 382 31.07 -0.33 -17.28
CA THR A 382 31.42 -0.25 -15.86
C THR A 382 32.47 0.83 -15.59
N PHE A 383 33.47 0.97 -16.46
CA PHE A 383 34.49 2.00 -16.33
C PHE A 383 33.89 3.41 -16.30
N VAL A 384 32.96 3.71 -17.22
CA VAL A 384 32.24 4.99 -17.25
C VAL A 384 31.36 5.16 -16.00
N ASN A 385 30.65 4.11 -15.60
CA ASN A 385 29.80 4.13 -14.40
C ASN A 385 30.59 4.40 -13.11
N LEU A 386 31.84 3.94 -13.02
CA LEU A 386 32.72 4.22 -11.86
C LEU A 386 33.16 5.69 -11.80
N ILE A 387 33.42 6.33 -12.95
CA ILE A 387 33.74 7.76 -13.00
C ILE A 387 32.56 8.60 -12.49
N LEU A 388 31.34 8.20 -12.86
CA LEU A 388 30.09 8.84 -12.42
C LEU A 388 29.68 8.49 -10.99
N ARG A 389 30.48 7.66 -10.30
CA ARG A 389 30.19 7.09 -8.99
C ARG A 389 28.78 6.48 -8.92
N MET A 390 28.38 5.75 -9.96
CA MET A 390 27.15 4.93 -9.95
C MET A 390 27.34 3.65 -9.14
N TYR A 391 28.60 3.26 -8.92
CA TYR A 391 29.03 2.21 -8.01
C TYR A 391 30.27 2.68 -7.25
N ASP A 392 30.40 2.30 -5.98
CA ASP A 392 31.62 2.51 -5.21
C ASP A 392 32.63 1.39 -5.48
N ILE A 393 33.92 1.75 -5.46
CA ILE A 393 35.04 0.82 -5.60
C ILE A 393 35.38 0.13 -4.26
N ALA A 394 35.87 -1.09 -4.34
CA ALA A 394 36.26 -1.88 -3.17
C ALA A 394 37.61 -1.44 -2.60
N GLU A 395 38.62 -1.27 -3.47
CA GLU A 395 39.97 -0.79 -3.11
C GLU A 395 40.49 0.17 -4.19
N GLY A 396 41.53 0.95 -3.83
CA GLY A 396 42.09 1.99 -4.68
C GLY A 396 41.33 3.32 -4.58
N LYS A 397 41.60 4.23 -5.51
CA LYS A 397 40.98 5.57 -5.57
C LYS A 397 40.73 6.00 -7.02
N ILE A 398 39.66 6.74 -7.23
CA ILE A 398 39.40 7.47 -8.48
C ILE A 398 39.40 8.96 -8.13
N VAL A 399 40.22 9.72 -8.83
CA VAL A 399 40.52 11.11 -8.50
C VAL A 399 40.25 11.98 -9.72
N ILE A 400 39.58 13.12 -9.54
CA ILE A 400 39.40 14.16 -10.55
C ILE A 400 40.06 15.44 -10.05
N ASP A 401 41.06 15.96 -10.78
CA ASP A 401 41.85 17.14 -10.37
C ASP A 401 42.29 17.10 -8.89
N ASP A 402 42.98 16.02 -8.51
CA ASP A 402 43.48 15.73 -7.15
C ASP A 402 42.40 15.54 -6.06
N GLN A 403 41.11 15.52 -6.42
CA GLN A 403 40.00 15.30 -5.49
C GLN A 403 39.42 13.89 -5.66
N ASP A 404 39.43 13.09 -4.58
CA ASP A 404 38.82 11.74 -4.58
C ASP A 404 37.30 11.85 -4.69
N ILE A 405 36.71 11.15 -5.67
CA ILE A 405 35.27 11.18 -5.93
C ILE A 405 34.42 10.70 -4.75
N LYS A 406 35.01 9.94 -3.79
CA LYS A 406 34.32 9.52 -2.56
C LYS A 406 34.17 10.65 -1.53
N GLU A 407 34.96 11.72 -1.62
CA GLU A 407 34.91 12.88 -0.72
C GLU A 407 34.07 14.03 -1.30
N ILE A 408 33.48 13.82 -2.48
CA ILE A 408 32.73 14.81 -3.25
C ILE A 408 31.26 14.41 -3.31
N THR A 409 30.36 15.39 -3.31
CA THR A 409 28.92 15.15 -3.46
C THR A 409 28.61 14.54 -4.83
N GLN A 410 27.76 13.53 -4.89
CA GLN A 410 27.35 12.88 -6.15
C GLN A 410 26.71 13.85 -7.14
N GLU A 411 25.91 14.80 -6.64
CA GLU A 411 25.26 15.82 -7.45
C GLU A 411 26.29 16.71 -8.16
N SER A 412 27.23 17.30 -7.41
CA SER A 412 28.28 18.13 -8.00
C SER A 412 29.16 17.37 -8.98
N LEU A 413 29.49 16.10 -8.70
CA LEU A 413 30.25 15.25 -9.62
C LEU A 413 29.53 15.08 -10.96
N ARG A 414 28.23 14.74 -10.93
CA ARG A 414 27.45 14.47 -12.15
C ARG A 414 27.10 15.75 -12.92
N ASN A 415 26.90 16.88 -12.23
CA ASN A 415 26.68 18.18 -12.88
C ASN A 415 27.89 18.65 -13.71
N ASN A 416 29.10 18.16 -13.39
CA ASN A 416 30.33 18.49 -14.09
C ASN A 416 30.70 17.48 -15.20
N ILE A 417 29.94 16.40 -15.38
CA ILE A 417 30.25 15.34 -16.36
C ILE A 417 29.07 15.13 -17.31
N GLY A 418 29.27 15.47 -18.58
CA GLY A 418 28.32 15.14 -19.64
C GLY A 418 28.40 13.66 -20.05
N VAL A 419 27.26 12.99 -20.17
CA VAL A 419 27.17 11.57 -20.55
C VAL A 419 26.13 11.37 -21.65
N ILE A 420 26.51 10.65 -22.69
CA ILE A 420 25.58 10.21 -23.74
C ILE A 420 25.48 8.68 -23.63
N PRO A 421 24.34 8.13 -23.18
CA PRO A 421 24.17 6.69 -23.03
C PRO A 421 24.07 5.99 -24.40
N GLN A 422 24.44 4.71 -24.45
CA GLN A 422 24.30 3.88 -25.66
C GLN A 422 22.85 3.78 -26.14
N GLU A 423 21.91 3.65 -25.20
CA GLU A 423 20.48 3.71 -25.43
C GLU A 423 19.92 4.97 -24.75
N ALA A 424 19.61 6.00 -25.54
CA ALA A 424 18.96 7.20 -25.01
C ALA A 424 17.52 6.88 -24.61
N SER A 425 17.22 7.06 -23.32
CA SER A 425 15.85 6.98 -22.80
C SER A 425 15.30 8.39 -22.69
N LEU A 426 14.16 8.64 -23.35
CA LEU A 426 13.43 9.89 -23.26
C LEU A 426 12.25 9.71 -22.31
N PHE A 427 11.97 10.73 -21.49
CA PHE A 427 10.76 10.77 -20.69
C PHE A 427 9.54 10.95 -21.59
N HIS A 428 8.39 10.42 -21.15
CA HIS A 428 7.13 10.68 -21.83
C HIS A 428 6.64 12.11 -21.59
N ARG A 429 7.23 13.03 -22.35
CA ARG A 429 7.24 14.48 -22.21
C ARG A 429 7.49 15.11 -23.58
N SER A 430 7.37 16.42 -23.70
CA SER A 430 7.70 17.10 -24.96
C SER A 430 9.20 17.03 -25.26
N LEU A 431 9.60 17.22 -26.51
CA LEU A 431 11.01 17.34 -26.88
C LEU A 431 11.66 18.54 -26.19
N MET A 432 10.92 19.65 -26.07
CA MET A 432 11.35 20.82 -25.32
C MET A 432 11.76 20.46 -23.89
N GLU A 433 10.89 19.73 -23.17
CA GLU A 433 11.13 19.30 -21.79
C GLU A 433 12.29 18.29 -21.68
N ASN A 434 12.41 17.36 -22.65
CA ASN A 434 13.50 16.38 -22.64
C ASN A 434 14.87 17.05 -22.87
N ILE A 435 14.97 18.06 -23.72
CA ILE A 435 16.22 18.80 -23.93
C ILE A 435 16.51 19.70 -22.72
N ARG A 436 15.50 20.41 -22.20
CA ARG A 436 15.62 21.26 -21.00
C ARG A 436 15.96 20.46 -19.74
N TYR A 437 15.76 19.14 -19.73
CA TYR A 437 16.12 18.26 -18.62
C TYR A 437 17.59 18.38 -18.20
N GLY A 438 18.51 18.68 -19.13
CA GLY A 438 19.93 18.88 -18.80
C GLY A 438 20.23 20.19 -18.05
N ARG A 439 19.37 21.20 -18.19
CA ARG A 439 19.46 22.49 -17.48
C ARG A 439 18.05 23.08 -17.33
N PRO A 440 17.35 22.82 -16.21
CA PRO A 440 15.94 23.19 -16.03
C PRO A 440 15.63 24.67 -16.22
N ASP A 441 16.58 25.55 -15.89
CA ASP A 441 16.44 27.00 -15.99
C ASP A 441 16.74 27.56 -17.39
N ALA A 442 17.04 26.70 -18.38
CA ALA A 442 17.33 27.14 -19.74
C ALA A 442 16.08 27.72 -20.43
N SER A 443 16.24 28.90 -21.04
CA SER A 443 15.22 29.50 -21.89
C SER A 443 14.98 28.69 -23.15
N ASP A 444 13.81 28.85 -23.76
CA ASP A 444 13.43 28.17 -25.01
C ASP A 444 14.44 28.44 -26.14
N ALA A 445 14.98 29.66 -26.20
CA ALA A 445 15.99 30.04 -27.18
C ALA A 445 17.28 29.23 -27.00
N GLU A 446 17.74 29.05 -25.77
CA GLU A 446 18.94 28.25 -25.47
C GLU A 446 18.71 26.77 -25.75
N VAL A 447 17.49 26.25 -25.50
CA VAL A 447 17.11 24.88 -25.84
C VAL A 447 17.15 24.67 -27.36
N ILE A 448 16.62 25.61 -28.15
CA ILE A 448 16.66 25.56 -29.61
C ILE A 448 18.11 25.68 -30.12
N GLU A 449 18.92 26.55 -29.54
CA GLU A 449 20.32 26.69 -29.89
C GLU A 449 21.11 25.40 -29.63
N ALA A 450 20.89 24.77 -28.47
CA ALA A 450 21.48 23.47 -28.15
C ALA A 450 21.04 22.39 -29.15
N ALA A 451 19.76 22.36 -29.53
CA ALA A 451 19.25 21.45 -30.55
C ALA A 451 19.87 21.71 -31.93
N LYS A 452 20.13 22.96 -32.31
CA LYS A 452 20.85 23.31 -33.56
C LYS A 452 22.29 22.79 -33.52
N LYS A 453 23.01 23.03 -32.42
CA LYS A 453 24.38 22.52 -32.21
C LYS A 453 24.46 21.00 -32.24
N ALA A 454 23.40 20.30 -31.82
CA ALA A 454 23.29 18.85 -31.87
C ALA A 454 22.73 18.31 -33.21
N TYR A 455 22.51 19.17 -34.21
CA TYR A 455 21.87 18.82 -35.50
C TYR A 455 20.47 18.19 -35.35
N ALA A 456 19.78 18.50 -34.25
CA ALA A 456 18.45 17.99 -33.96
C ALA A 456 17.33 18.91 -34.46
N HIS A 457 17.59 20.21 -34.54
CA HIS A 457 16.57 21.22 -34.85
C HIS A 457 15.75 20.92 -36.13
N GLU A 458 16.43 20.58 -37.22
CA GLU A 458 15.77 20.36 -38.52
C GLU A 458 14.78 19.20 -38.53
N PHE A 459 15.06 18.11 -37.79
CA PHE A 459 14.11 17.00 -37.71
C PHE A 459 12.98 17.33 -36.75
N ILE A 460 13.27 18.08 -35.67
CA ILE A 460 12.25 18.47 -34.69
C ILE A 460 11.22 19.38 -35.35
N GLU A 461 11.64 20.35 -36.16
CA GLU A 461 10.72 21.24 -36.88
C GLU A 461 9.82 20.52 -37.90
N LYS A 462 10.26 19.37 -38.43
CA LYS A 462 9.46 18.55 -39.34
C LYS A 462 8.39 17.73 -38.64
N LEU A 463 8.41 17.65 -37.30
CA LEU A 463 7.38 16.95 -36.54
C LEU A 463 6.08 17.76 -36.50
N PRO A 464 4.89 17.11 -36.46
CA PRO A 464 3.61 17.81 -36.48
C PRO A 464 3.41 18.85 -35.38
N LEU A 465 4.05 18.67 -34.21
CA LEU A 465 3.98 19.59 -33.07
C LEU A 465 5.34 20.25 -32.77
N GLY A 466 6.32 20.13 -33.67
CA GLY A 466 7.65 20.68 -33.44
C GLY A 466 8.26 20.19 -32.12
N TYR A 467 8.73 21.14 -31.30
CA TYR A 467 9.28 20.91 -29.96
C TYR A 467 8.25 20.44 -28.93
N GLU A 468 6.96 20.65 -29.15
CA GLU A 468 5.88 20.16 -28.28
C GLU A 468 5.48 18.71 -28.57
N SER A 469 6.15 18.07 -29.54
CA SER A 469 5.92 16.66 -29.84
C SER A 469 6.28 15.78 -28.64
N LEU A 470 5.30 15.02 -28.15
CA LEU A 470 5.48 14.07 -27.06
C LEU A 470 6.30 12.86 -27.53
N VAL A 471 7.37 12.55 -26.80
CA VAL A 471 8.27 11.41 -27.06
C VAL A 471 8.25 10.43 -25.88
N GLY A 472 9.20 9.50 -25.77
CA GLY A 472 9.39 8.65 -24.58
C GLY A 472 8.39 7.52 -24.36
N CYS A 473 7.32 7.41 -25.15
CA CYS A 473 6.54 6.18 -25.21
C CYS A 473 7.32 5.13 -26.01
N LYS A 474 7.43 3.89 -25.52
CA LYS A 474 7.92 2.71 -26.27
C LYS A 474 6.99 2.32 -27.44
N LYS A 475 6.41 3.29 -28.15
CA LYS A 475 5.86 3.11 -29.49
C LYS A 475 6.90 3.66 -30.44
N ARG A 476 7.84 2.79 -30.82
CA ARG A 476 8.56 2.95 -32.09
C ARG A 476 7.48 3.11 -33.17
N LYS A 477 7.43 4.27 -33.81
CA LYS A 477 7.02 4.38 -35.19
C LYS A 477 8.24 4.78 -35.98
#